data_AF-A0A7S3WKP0-F1
#
_entry.id   AF-A0A7S3WKP0-F1
#
_cell.length_a   1.000
_cell.length_b   1.000
_cell.length_c   1.000
_cell.angle_alpha   90.00
_cell.angle_beta   90.00
_cell.angle_gamma   90.00
#
_symmetry.space_group_name_H-M   'P 1'
#
loop_
_entity.id
_entity.type
_entity.pdbx_description
1 polymer ?
#
loop_
_entity_poly.entity_id
_entity_poly.type
_entity_poly.pdbx_seq_one_letter_code
_entity_poly.pdbx_strand_id
1 'polypeptide(L)'
;VKEGMPAVTVSACPYIGTASKKLTTGTLPPATCEAVAHVLSQGMVPVVHGDAVLDAQQATAIMSGDLWMIELCKLCNAKSAVFITDVDGVFTKPPTDPSAELVKTILVDPSSGALELTGVSMDLADHDVTGGLKAKLESAAEVLMLAPSVEAVYIVRAGSPSAEQALRGQVPDKGTTLTRRGDDHDAKRPRQHCP
;
A
#
# COMPACT_ATOMS: atom_id res chain seq x y z
N VAL A 1 -19.23 17.27 -7.45
CA VAL A 1 -17.87 17.31 -8.04
C VAL A 1 -17.20 18.65 -7.70
N LYS A 2 -16.95 18.95 -6.41
CA LYS A 2 -16.45 20.28 -6.00
C LYS A 2 -15.01 20.53 -6.46
N GLU A 3 -14.18 19.49 -6.46
CA GLU A 3 -12.77 19.54 -6.86
C GLU A 3 -12.52 19.08 -8.31
N GLY A 4 -13.56 19.01 -9.16
CA GLY A 4 -13.42 18.50 -10.53
C GLY A 4 -13.17 16.99 -10.65
N MET A 5 -13.07 16.25 -9.53
CA MET A 5 -12.79 14.81 -9.53
C MET A 5 -14.08 13.95 -9.53
N PRO A 6 -14.34 13.14 -10.57
CA PRO A 6 -15.50 12.26 -10.63
C PRO A 6 -15.25 10.98 -9.80
N ALA A 7 -15.30 11.11 -8.47
CA ALA A 7 -15.09 10.01 -7.54
C ALA A 7 -16.38 9.25 -7.22
N VAL A 8 -16.31 7.92 -7.17
CA VAL A 8 -17.45 7.03 -6.85
C VAL A 8 -17.02 5.98 -5.84
N THR A 9 -17.79 5.83 -4.77
CA THR A 9 -17.54 4.80 -3.76
C THR A 9 -17.94 3.41 -4.26
N VAL A 10 -17.07 2.42 -4.05
CA VAL A 10 -17.34 1.00 -4.28
C VAL A 10 -17.28 0.28 -2.94
N SER A 11 -18.44 -0.19 -2.46
CA SER A 11 -18.52 -0.90 -1.17
C SER A 11 -18.15 -2.37 -1.30
N ALA A 12 -17.37 -2.85 -0.34
CA ALA A 12 -16.95 -4.24 -0.16
C ALA A 12 -18.09 -5.16 0.33
N CYS A 13 -18.97 -4.63 1.19
CA CYS A 13 -19.95 -5.39 1.96
C CYS A 13 -20.86 -6.35 1.15
N PRO A 14 -21.45 -5.96 0.00
CA PRO A 14 -22.38 -6.86 -0.68
C PRO A 14 -21.70 -8.04 -1.39
N TYR A 15 -20.38 -8.02 -1.57
CA TYR A 15 -19.68 -8.98 -2.43
C TYR A 15 -18.66 -9.85 -1.69
N ILE A 16 -18.16 -9.40 -0.54
CA ILE A 16 -17.02 -10.02 0.13
C ILE A 16 -17.48 -10.79 1.37
N GLY A 17 -17.09 -12.07 1.45
CA GLY A 17 -17.27 -12.92 2.62
C GLY A 17 -15.95 -13.42 3.19
N THR A 18 -15.84 -13.42 4.52
CA THR A 18 -14.68 -13.94 5.24
C THR A 18 -14.99 -15.21 6.02
N ALA A 19 -13.95 -15.93 6.43
CA ALA A 19 -14.03 -16.95 7.46
C ALA A 19 -12.84 -16.75 8.41
N SER A 20 -13.11 -16.66 9.71
CA SER A 20 -12.08 -16.37 10.73
C SER A 20 -11.28 -15.09 10.43
N LYS A 21 -11.93 -14.01 9.96
CA LYS A 21 -11.31 -12.72 9.56
C LYS A 21 -10.45 -12.77 8.29
N LYS A 22 -10.47 -13.87 7.53
CA LYS A 22 -9.69 -13.99 6.29
C LYS A 22 -10.60 -14.14 5.09
N LEU A 23 -10.17 -13.63 3.94
CA LEU A 23 -10.84 -13.85 2.67
C LEU A 23 -10.94 -15.37 2.41
N THR A 24 -12.14 -15.85 2.10
CA THR A 24 -12.42 -17.28 1.89
C THR A 24 -11.62 -17.88 0.73
N THR A 25 -11.35 -17.08 -0.31
CA THR A 25 -10.57 -17.44 -1.50
C THR A 25 -9.14 -16.89 -1.48
N GLY A 26 -8.75 -16.17 -0.41
CA GLY A 26 -7.47 -15.46 -0.33
C GLY A 26 -7.34 -14.23 -1.24
N THR A 27 -8.34 -13.93 -2.07
CA THR A 27 -8.36 -12.82 -3.04
C THR A 27 -9.72 -12.15 -3.02
N LEU A 28 -9.82 -10.94 -3.57
CA LEU A 28 -11.12 -10.29 -3.73
C LEU A 28 -11.97 -11.06 -4.76
N PRO A 29 -13.29 -11.16 -4.56
CA PRO A 29 -14.20 -11.77 -5.53
C PRO A 29 -14.09 -11.10 -6.91
N PRO A 30 -14.13 -11.84 -8.02
CA PRO A 30 -14.02 -11.26 -9.37
C PRO A 30 -15.03 -10.16 -9.65
N ALA A 31 -16.30 -10.34 -9.24
CA ALA A 31 -17.36 -9.36 -9.40
C ALA A 31 -17.02 -8.01 -8.73
N THR A 32 -16.32 -8.05 -7.60
CA THR A 32 -15.84 -6.86 -6.90
C THR A 32 -14.80 -6.10 -7.74
N CYS A 33 -13.83 -6.83 -8.31
CA CYS A 33 -12.82 -6.24 -9.19
C CYS A 33 -13.42 -5.72 -10.51
N GLU A 34 -14.41 -6.42 -11.08
CA GLU A 34 -15.15 -6.00 -12.27
C GLU A 34 -15.90 -4.68 -12.04
N ALA A 35 -16.53 -4.50 -10.88
CA ALA A 35 -17.19 -3.24 -10.53
C ALA A 35 -16.19 -2.07 -10.51
N VAL A 36 -15.01 -2.26 -9.92
CA VAL A 36 -13.95 -1.25 -9.92
C VAL A 36 -13.42 -0.98 -11.33
N ALA A 37 -13.16 -2.04 -12.11
CA ALA A 37 -12.71 -1.92 -13.49
C ALA A 37 -13.72 -1.14 -14.35
N HIS A 38 -15.02 -1.37 -14.13
CA HIS A 38 -16.07 -0.63 -14.81
C HIS A 38 -16.04 0.85 -14.45
N VAL A 39 -15.94 1.22 -13.16
CA VAL A 39 -15.81 2.63 -12.73
C VAL A 39 -14.60 3.30 -13.39
N LEU A 40 -13.45 2.63 -13.39
CA LEU A 40 -12.24 3.12 -14.06
C LEU A 40 -12.44 3.31 -15.56
N SER A 41 -13.11 2.37 -16.24
CA SER A 41 -13.39 2.46 -17.69
C SER A 41 -14.24 3.66 -18.09
N GLN A 42 -15.01 4.21 -17.15
CA GLN A 42 -15.83 5.41 -17.35
C GLN A 42 -15.07 6.71 -17.06
N GLY A 43 -13.75 6.65 -16.78
CA GLY A 43 -12.94 7.82 -16.42
C GLY A 43 -13.23 8.34 -15.01
N MET A 44 -13.84 7.52 -14.15
CA MET A 44 -14.14 7.86 -12.76
C MET A 44 -13.04 7.34 -11.83
N VAL A 45 -12.93 7.95 -10.65
CA VAL A 45 -11.98 7.53 -9.61
C VAL A 45 -12.71 6.65 -8.59
N PRO A 46 -12.43 5.33 -8.53
CA PRO A 46 -13.01 4.46 -7.53
C PRO A 46 -12.47 4.82 -6.13
N VAL A 47 -13.38 4.94 -5.17
CA VAL A 47 -13.06 5.12 -3.75
C VAL A 47 -13.48 3.84 -3.03
N VAL A 48 -12.49 3.10 -2.52
CA VAL A 48 -12.69 1.88 -1.75
C VAL A 48 -12.35 2.11 -0.29
N HIS A 49 -12.88 1.26 0.58
CA HIS A 49 -12.60 1.32 2.01
C HIS A 49 -12.61 -0.09 2.62
N GLY A 50 -12.03 -0.21 3.81
CA GLY A 50 -12.27 -1.36 4.68
C GLY A 50 -13.73 -1.34 5.17
N ASP A 51 -14.28 -2.49 5.51
CA ASP A 51 -15.70 -2.59 5.82
C ASP A 51 -15.99 -3.71 6.82
N ALA A 52 -17.15 -3.65 7.47
CA ALA A 52 -17.71 -4.79 8.18
C ALA A 52 -18.37 -5.73 7.16
N VAL A 53 -17.83 -6.93 7.04
CA VAL A 53 -18.28 -7.94 6.07
C VAL A 53 -18.85 -9.16 6.79
N LEU A 54 -19.66 -9.95 6.10
CA LEU A 54 -20.18 -11.21 6.64
C LEU A 54 -19.05 -12.21 6.82
N ASP A 55 -19.00 -12.85 7.99
CA ASP A 55 -18.03 -13.89 8.33
C ASP A 55 -18.74 -15.20 8.65
N ALA A 56 -18.35 -16.27 7.97
CA ALA A 56 -18.98 -17.58 8.11
C ALA A 56 -18.80 -18.22 9.50
N GLN A 57 -17.84 -17.79 10.32
CA GLN A 57 -17.53 -18.40 11.62
C GLN A 57 -17.86 -17.51 12.83
N GLN A 58 -17.97 -16.20 12.64
CA GLN A 58 -18.19 -15.24 13.74
C GLN A 58 -19.25 -14.17 13.38
N ALA A 59 -20.11 -14.48 12.41
CA ALA A 59 -21.16 -13.63 11.83
C ALA A 59 -20.65 -12.41 11.04
N THR A 60 -19.72 -11.64 11.59
CA THR A 60 -19.13 -10.47 10.93
C THR A 60 -17.63 -10.33 11.23
N ALA A 61 -16.87 -9.79 10.30
CA ALA A 61 -15.47 -9.42 10.51
C ALA A 61 -15.16 -8.03 9.94
N ILE A 62 -14.11 -7.39 10.46
CA ILE A 62 -13.55 -6.18 9.87
C ILE A 62 -12.55 -6.58 8.79
N MET A 63 -12.80 -6.13 7.57
CA MET A 63 -11.92 -6.29 6.42
C MET A 63 -11.06 -5.03 6.26
N SER A 64 -9.73 -5.18 6.26
CA SER A 64 -8.80 -4.06 6.11
C SER A 64 -8.87 -3.45 4.72
N GLY A 65 -8.88 -2.12 4.63
CA GLY A 65 -8.82 -1.41 3.34
C GLY A 65 -7.57 -1.73 2.52
N ASP A 66 -6.47 -2.12 3.17
CA ASP A 66 -5.20 -2.44 2.50
C ASP A 66 -5.29 -3.68 1.61
N LEU A 67 -6.26 -4.57 1.84
CA LEU A 67 -6.51 -5.74 0.97
C LEU A 67 -6.88 -5.32 -0.46
N TRP A 68 -7.45 -4.13 -0.64
CA TRP A 68 -7.69 -3.58 -1.96
C TRP A 68 -6.41 -3.23 -2.69
N MET A 69 -5.36 -2.80 -2.00
CA MET A 69 -4.15 -2.28 -2.65
C MET A 69 -3.50 -3.31 -3.57
N ILE A 70 -3.41 -4.56 -3.12
CA ILE A 70 -2.79 -5.66 -3.89
C ILE A 70 -3.59 -5.91 -5.17
N GLU A 71 -4.91 -6.08 -5.06
CA GLU A 71 -5.77 -6.40 -6.19
C GLU A 71 -5.91 -5.22 -7.15
N LEU A 72 -5.96 -3.99 -6.66
CA LEU A 72 -5.96 -2.79 -7.49
C LEU A 72 -4.64 -2.61 -8.24
N CYS A 73 -3.50 -2.89 -7.59
CA CYS A 73 -2.20 -2.83 -8.27
C CYS A 73 -2.12 -3.83 -9.42
N LYS A 74 -2.61 -5.06 -9.22
CA LYS A 74 -2.70 -6.08 -10.28
C LYS A 74 -3.65 -5.64 -11.40
N LEU A 75 -4.86 -5.21 -11.05
CA LEU A 75 -5.91 -4.82 -12.01
C LEU A 75 -5.46 -3.65 -12.89
N CYS A 76 -4.82 -2.65 -12.29
CA CYS A 76 -4.38 -1.43 -12.99
C CYS A 76 -2.99 -1.55 -13.62
N ASN A 77 -2.30 -2.69 -13.45
CA ASN A 77 -0.88 -2.84 -13.80
C ASN A 77 -0.03 -1.66 -13.27
N ALA A 78 -0.24 -1.33 -12.00
CA ALA A 78 0.32 -0.14 -11.37
C ALA A 78 1.85 -0.24 -11.29
N LYS A 79 2.55 0.90 -11.51
CA LYS A 79 4.01 1.01 -11.37
C LYS A 79 4.47 1.29 -9.95
N SER A 80 3.63 1.94 -9.16
CA SER A 80 3.91 2.27 -7.77
C SER A 80 2.64 2.27 -6.94
N ALA A 81 2.76 1.95 -5.65
CA ALA A 81 1.71 2.16 -4.67
C ALA A 81 2.14 3.20 -3.64
N VAL A 82 1.18 3.98 -3.13
CA VAL A 82 1.46 5.07 -2.18
C VAL A 82 0.58 4.92 -0.96
N PHE A 83 1.22 4.78 0.20
CA PHE A 83 0.58 4.79 1.51
C PHE A 83 0.76 6.17 2.13
N ILE A 84 -0.36 6.82 2.43
CA ILE A 84 -0.39 8.16 3.02
C ILE A 84 -0.53 8.06 4.53
N THR A 85 0.28 8.81 5.27
CA THR A 85 0.25 8.89 6.74
C THR A 85 0.33 10.35 7.22
N ASP A 86 0.23 10.58 8.52
CA ASP A 86 0.31 11.89 9.19
C ASP A 86 1.76 12.35 9.49
N VAL A 87 2.74 11.47 9.31
CA VAL A 87 4.19 11.72 9.48
C VAL A 87 4.98 11.53 8.18
N ASP A 88 6.27 11.88 8.14
CA ASP A 88 7.09 11.82 6.91
C ASP A 88 7.21 10.41 6.30
N GLY A 89 7.08 9.35 7.10
CA GLY A 89 7.27 7.97 6.68
C GLY A 89 7.44 7.06 7.91
N VAL A 90 8.21 6.00 7.77
CA VAL A 90 8.58 5.07 8.84
C VAL A 90 9.76 5.63 9.62
N PHE A 91 9.65 5.69 10.94
CA PHE A 91 10.73 6.16 11.81
C PHE A 91 11.27 5.03 12.68
N THR A 92 12.53 5.15 13.09
CA THR A 92 13.22 4.17 13.94
C THR A 92 12.71 4.10 15.37
N LYS A 93 11.92 5.11 15.77
CA LYS A 93 11.26 5.29 17.06
C LYS A 93 9.97 6.07 16.82
N PRO A 94 9.09 6.25 17.84
CA PRO A 94 7.97 7.17 17.71
C PRO A 94 8.43 8.53 17.16
N PRO A 95 7.77 9.11 16.14
CA PRO A 95 8.22 10.35 15.48
C PRO A 95 8.31 11.57 16.40
N THR A 96 7.74 11.47 17.61
CA THR A 96 7.84 12.47 18.68
C THR A 96 9.17 12.41 19.46
N ASP A 97 9.93 11.32 19.35
CA ASP A 97 11.23 11.15 19.98
C ASP A 97 12.28 11.98 19.21
N PRO A 98 13.07 12.85 19.85
CA PRO A 98 14.11 13.64 19.20
C PRO A 98 15.23 12.82 18.53
N SER A 99 15.39 11.56 18.93
CA SER A 99 16.33 10.61 18.35
C SER A 99 15.71 9.70 17.29
N ALA A 100 14.45 9.94 16.90
CA ALA A 100 13.79 9.23 15.82
C ALA A 100 14.39 9.65 14.47
N GLU A 101 14.84 8.66 13.70
CA GLU A 101 15.38 8.85 12.36
C GLU A 101 14.40 8.30 11.33
N LEU A 102 14.23 9.01 10.22
CA LEU A 102 13.39 8.55 9.11
C LEU A 102 14.11 7.42 8.36
N VAL A 103 13.48 6.24 8.32
CA VAL A 103 13.93 5.10 7.52
C VAL A 103 13.69 5.43 6.05
N LYS A 104 14.77 5.62 5.28
CA LYS A 104 14.67 6.01 3.87
C LYS A 104 14.28 4.87 2.95
N THR A 105 14.86 3.69 3.18
CA THR A 105 14.64 2.51 2.33
C THR A 105 14.45 1.26 3.17
N ILE A 106 13.50 0.43 2.74
CA ILE A 106 13.24 -0.89 3.29
C ILE A 106 13.24 -1.88 2.12
N LEU A 107 14.11 -2.87 2.17
CA LEU A 107 14.17 -3.93 1.17
C LEU A 107 13.23 -5.06 1.58
N VAL A 108 12.47 -5.55 0.62
CA VAL A 108 11.54 -6.67 0.79
C VAL A 108 12.12 -7.91 0.13
N ASP A 109 12.30 -8.98 0.90
CA ASP A 109 12.63 -10.28 0.34
C ASP A 109 11.41 -10.84 -0.41
N PRO A 110 11.48 -11.04 -1.74
CA PRO A 110 10.32 -11.46 -2.52
C PRO A 110 9.84 -12.88 -2.20
N SER A 111 10.67 -13.71 -1.55
CA SER A 111 10.34 -15.10 -1.22
C SER A 111 9.68 -15.25 0.15
N SER A 112 10.10 -14.45 1.13
CA SER A 112 9.63 -14.54 2.52
C SER A 112 8.80 -13.36 3.00
N GLY A 113 8.82 -12.23 2.27
CA GLY A 113 8.26 -10.96 2.73
C GLY A 113 9.05 -10.30 3.86
N ALA A 114 10.22 -10.84 4.19
CA ALA A 114 11.07 -10.28 5.23
C ALA A 114 11.50 -8.86 4.88
N LEU A 115 11.42 -7.97 5.88
CA LEU A 115 11.77 -6.56 5.75
C LEU A 115 13.19 -6.35 6.25
N GLU A 116 14.04 -5.75 5.42
CA GLU A 116 15.39 -5.33 5.78
C GLU A 116 15.49 -3.82 5.70
N LEU A 117 15.70 -3.17 6.84
CA LEU A 117 15.85 -1.73 6.91
C LEU A 117 17.30 -1.37 6.59
N THR A 118 17.52 -0.55 5.56
CA THR A 118 18.87 -0.15 5.18
C THR A 118 19.31 1.08 5.97
N GLY A 119 20.52 1.03 6.54
CA GLY A 119 21.16 2.21 7.13
C GLY A 119 20.71 2.55 8.55
N VAL A 120 19.81 1.78 9.17
CA VAL A 120 19.48 1.93 10.59
C VAL A 120 19.20 0.59 11.26
N SER A 121 19.58 0.44 12.53
CA SER A 121 19.14 -0.68 13.36
C SER A 121 17.82 -0.33 14.02
N MET A 122 16.77 -1.09 13.73
CA MET A 122 15.47 -0.97 14.40
C MET A 122 14.87 -2.35 14.56
N ASP A 123 14.41 -2.67 15.77
CA ASP A 123 13.49 -3.79 15.99
C ASP A 123 12.06 -3.27 15.83
N LEU A 124 11.42 -3.59 14.70
CA LEU A 124 10.04 -3.22 14.38
C LEU A 124 9.03 -3.62 15.48
N ALA A 125 9.35 -4.67 16.25
CA ALA A 125 8.50 -5.18 17.32
C ALA A 125 8.48 -4.29 18.58
N ASP A 126 9.56 -3.55 18.87
CA ASP A 126 9.71 -2.81 20.13
C ASP A 126 9.05 -1.43 20.10
N HIS A 127 8.67 -0.95 18.91
CA HIS A 127 8.20 0.43 18.71
C HIS A 127 6.81 0.53 18.05
N ASP A 128 6.23 -0.58 17.59
CA ASP A 128 4.84 -0.61 17.14
C ASP A 128 3.88 -0.97 18.29
N VAL A 129 3.60 0.02 19.13
CA VAL A 129 2.69 -0.08 20.28
C VAL A 129 1.24 -0.44 19.89
N THR A 130 0.91 -0.39 18.60
CA THR A 130 -0.46 -0.62 18.09
C THR A 130 -0.61 -1.84 17.17
N GLY A 131 0.49 -2.46 16.74
CA GLY A 131 0.50 -3.46 15.67
C GLY A 131 0.09 -2.92 14.29
N GLY A 132 -0.25 -1.63 14.19
CA GLY A 132 -0.78 -1.01 12.98
C GLY A 132 0.30 -0.66 11.97
N LEU A 133 1.51 -0.30 12.41
CA LEU A 133 2.62 -0.01 11.50
C LEU A 133 3.14 -1.30 10.86
N LYS A 134 3.28 -2.36 11.66
CA LYS A 134 3.67 -3.69 11.20
C LYS A 134 2.71 -4.21 10.13
N ALA A 135 1.40 -4.18 10.41
CA ALA A 135 0.39 -4.64 9.44
C ALA A 135 0.42 -3.84 8.13
N LYS A 136 0.67 -2.53 8.19
CA LYS A 136 0.83 -1.68 6.98
C LYS A 136 2.09 -2.02 6.19
N LEU A 137 3.21 -2.28 6.87
CA LEU A 137 4.46 -2.68 6.21
C LEU A 137 4.35 -4.07 5.61
N GLU A 138 3.70 -5.01 6.29
CA GLU A 138 3.36 -6.33 5.74
C GLU A 138 2.49 -6.18 4.48
N SER A 139 1.44 -5.35 4.53
CA SER A 139 0.59 -5.07 3.36
C SER A 139 1.38 -4.44 2.20
N ALA A 140 2.27 -3.50 2.50
CA ALA A 140 3.13 -2.87 1.50
C ALA A 140 4.14 -3.85 0.89
N ALA A 141 4.67 -4.79 1.68
CA ALA A 141 5.51 -5.88 1.19
C ALA A 141 4.72 -6.87 0.33
N GLU A 142 3.50 -7.24 0.73
CA GLU A 142 2.62 -8.09 -0.05
C GLU A 142 2.31 -7.48 -1.42
N VAL A 143 2.14 -6.15 -1.52
CA VAL A 143 2.00 -5.47 -2.82
C VAL A 143 3.22 -5.75 -3.71
N LEU A 144 4.44 -5.61 -3.20
CA LEU A 144 5.67 -5.89 -3.96
C LEU A 144 5.80 -7.38 -4.31
N MET A 145 5.38 -8.29 -3.43
CA MET A 145 5.46 -9.73 -3.69
C MET A 145 4.44 -10.19 -4.72
N LEU A 146 3.21 -9.68 -4.66
CA LEU A 146 2.06 -10.22 -5.38
C LEU A 146 1.67 -9.41 -6.61
N ALA A 147 2.15 -8.17 -6.77
CA ALA A 147 1.95 -7.34 -7.96
C ALA A 147 3.30 -7.05 -8.65
N PRO A 148 3.73 -7.89 -9.62
CA PRO A 148 5.04 -7.76 -10.27
C PRO A 148 5.29 -6.44 -10.99
N SER A 149 4.23 -5.76 -11.43
CA SER A 149 4.33 -4.46 -12.13
C SER A 149 4.74 -3.31 -11.21
N VAL A 150 4.58 -3.47 -9.90
CA VAL A 150 4.92 -2.45 -8.92
C VAL A 150 6.43 -2.46 -8.72
N GLU A 151 7.10 -1.37 -9.07
CA GLU A 151 8.54 -1.19 -8.91
C GLU A 151 8.89 -0.70 -7.49
N ALA A 152 8.04 0.12 -6.89
CA ALA A 152 8.25 0.67 -5.56
C ALA A 152 6.93 0.96 -4.82
N VAL A 153 6.99 0.91 -3.50
CA VAL A 153 5.93 1.41 -2.62
C VAL A 153 6.46 2.58 -1.81
N TYR A 154 5.71 3.68 -1.75
CA TYR A 154 6.09 4.89 -1.02
C TYR A 154 5.21 5.09 0.20
N ILE A 155 5.81 5.41 1.35
CA ILE A 155 5.12 5.84 2.57
C ILE A 155 5.48 7.30 2.83
N VAL A 156 4.49 8.20 2.79
CA VAL A 156 4.70 9.65 2.77
C VAL A 156 3.62 10.41 3.54
N ARG A 157 3.95 11.63 3.99
CA ARG A 157 3.00 12.49 4.72
C ARG A 157 1.93 13.08 3.80
N ALA A 158 0.67 13.00 4.23
CA ALA A 158 -0.45 13.72 3.62
C ALA A 158 -0.16 15.22 3.44
N GLY A 159 -0.54 15.77 2.29
CA GLY A 159 -0.41 17.21 2.00
C GLY A 159 1.02 17.73 1.87
N SER A 160 2.03 16.86 1.83
CA SER A 160 3.43 17.26 1.65
C SER A 160 3.85 17.26 0.18
N PRO A 161 4.90 18.02 -0.20
CA PRO A 161 5.50 17.93 -1.53
C PRO A 161 5.94 16.51 -1.90
N SER A 162 6.42 15.75 -0.91
CA SER A 162 6.77 14.33 -1.08
C SER A 162 5.59 13.46 -1.48
N ALA A 163 4.38 13.73 -0.97
CA ALA A 163 3.19 12.99 -1.39
C ALA A 163 2.85 13.26 -2.85
N GLU A 164 2.99 14.50 -3.31
CA GLU A 164 2.82 14.83 -4.72
C GLU A 164 3.85 14.12 -5.61
N GLN A 165 5.13 14.09 -5.19
CA GLN A 165 6.18 13.36 -5.89
C GLN A 165 5.84 11.87 -5.99
N ALA A 166 5.46 11.24 -4.87
CA ALA A 166 5.10 9.82 -4.83
C ALA A 166 3.89 9.50 -5.72
N LEU A 167 2.84 10.33 -5.70
CA LEU A 167 1.64 10.15 -6.55
C LEU A 167 1.97 10.31 -8.05
N ARG A 168 3.05 11.01 -8.40
CA ARG A 168 3.57 11.13 -9.77
C ARG A 168 4.56 9.99 -10.14
N GLY A 169 4.77 9.00 -9.27
CA GLY A 169 5.75 7.92 -9.49
C GLY A 169 7.20 8.39 -9.44
N GLN A 170 7.48 9.43 -8.66
CA GLN A 170 8.82 9.93 -8.39
C GLN A 170 9.25 9.50 -6.99
N VAL A 171 10.55 9.28 -6.81
CA VAL A 171 11.09 8.98 -5.48
C VAL A 171 10.93 10.24 -4.61
N PRO A 172 10.24 10.15 -3.46
CA PRO A 172 9.99 11.31 -2.61
C PRO A 172 11.26 11.79 -1.87
N ASP A 173 11.45 13.10 -1.75
CA ASP A 173 12.58 13.69 -1.00
C ASP A 173 12.54 13.30 0.50
N LYS A 174 11.32 13.31 1.07
CA LYS A 174 11.02 12.82 2.41
C LYS A 174 9.95 11.74 2.36
N GLY A 175 10.34 10.53 2.67
CA GLY A 175 9.48 9.36 2.64
C GLY A 175 10.27 8.12 3.01
N THR A 176 9.56 7.01 3.15
CA THR A 176 10.13 5.67 3.15
C THR A 176 9.78 4.99 1.84
N THR A 177 10.79 4.44 1.17
CA THR A 177 10.62 3.68 -0.07
C THR A 177 10.82 2.20 0.23
N LEU A 178 9.86 1.36 -0.18
CA LEU A 178 10.00 -0.08 -0.18
C LEU A 178 10.30 -0.56 -1.60
N THR A 179 11.31 -1.41 -1.77
CA THR A 179 11.70 -2.05 -3.04
C THR A 179 12.04 -3.52 -2.82
N ARG A 180 12.00 -4.34 -3.87
CA ARG A 180 12.43 -5.75 -3.74
C ARG A 180 13.94 -5.82 -3.60
N ARG A 181 14.42 -6.72 -2.74
CA ARG A 181 15.86 -6.99 -2.62
C ARG A 181 16.41 -7.49 -3.96
N GLY A 182 17.36 -6.76 -4.53
CA GLY A 182 17.99 -7.06 -5.82
C GLY A 182 17.61 -6.09 -6.96
N ASP A 183 16.54 -5.32 -6.83
CA ASP A 183 16.11 -4.31 -7.82
C ASP A 183 16.86 -2.97 -7.67
N ASP A 184 17.68 -2.81 -6.62
CA ASP A 184 18.47 -1.60 -6.30
C ASP A 184 19.49 -1.19 -7.38
N HIS A 185 19.73 -2.04 -8.38
CA HIS A 185 20.68 -1.74 -9.46
C HIS A 185 20.16 -0.77 -10.54
N ASP A 186 18.85 -0.44 -10.57
CA ASP A 186 18.29 0.32 -11.70
C ASP A 186 17.98 1.81 -11.44
N ALA A 187 18.31 2.34 -10.26
CA ALA A 187 18.23 3.79 -9.98
C ALA A 187 19.18 4.66 -10.85
N LYS A 188 19.98 4.05 -11.75
CA LYS A 188 20.88 4.72 -12.70
C LYS A 188 20.50 4.59 -14.18
N ARG A 189 19.42 3.89 -14.56
CA ARG A 189 19.02 3.89 -15.99
C ARG A 189 18.27 5.18 -16.33
N PRO A 190 18.70 5.95 -17.35
CA PRO A 190 17.91 7.06 -17.83
C PRO A 190 16.57 6.54 -18.34
N ARG A 191 15.47 7.10 -17.81
CA ARG A 191 14.10 6.80 -18.20
C ARG A 191 13.97 7.00 -19.72
N GLN A 192 13.95 5.92 -20.50
CA GLN A 192 13.54 6.00 -21.90
C GLN A 192 12.04 6.29 -21.91
N HIS A 193 11.67 7.47 -22.42
CA HIS A 193 10.30 7.77 -22.81
C HIS A 193 9.86 6.73 -23.85
N CYS A 194 8.81 5.97 -23.52
CA CYS A 194 8.02 5.26 -24.53
C CYS A 194 6.90 6.22 -25.00
N PRO A 195 6.60 6.28 -26.30
CA PRO A 195 5.76 7.31 -26.93
C PRO A 195 4.29 7.27 -26.52
#